data_AF-A0AB74C763-F1
#
_entry.id   AF-A0AB74C763-F1
#
_cell.length_a   1.000
_cell.length_b   1.000
_cell.length_c   1.000
_cell.angle_alpha   90.00
_cell.angle_beta   90.00
_cell.angle_gamma   90.00
#
_symmetry.space_group_name_H-M   'P 1'
#
loop_
_entity.id
_entity.type
_entity.pdbx_description
1 polymer ?
#
loop_
_entity_poly.entity_id
_entity_poly.type
_entity_poly.pdbx_seq_one_letter_code
_entity_poly.pdbx_strand_id
1 'polypeptide(L)'
;MTKRCETGLYFKYILEEAAWLLGKGAQPYRLCENTPALHFVGFAVGLNMPSFPEKDWVLHLLMLPIDSKRLLRRLLLDNTSDACCCARSTGGCRGITIFLRGNYLACNWGIRRTYSHYADQTAQIITWLIVTFDRNPKHFNQLAVDILRFLTFNCIGITHTCNHPWRQMAPDDIAEICHERYLLQDLESLMVDILSAYRQFLG
;
A
#
# COMPACT_ATOMS: atom_id res chain seq x y z
N MET A 1 15.21 -17.37 -12.94
CA MET A 1 16.14 -16.22 -12.85
C MET A 1 15.93 -15.33 -14.06
N THR A 2 15.02 -14.35 -13.96
CA THR A 2 14.84 -13.29 -14.95
C THR A 2 15.79 -12.15 -14.63
N LYS A 3 16.67 -11.80 -15.58
CA LYS A 3 17.53 -10.61 -15.52
C LYS A 3 16.64 -9.38 -15.29
N ARG A 4 16.70 -8.76 -14.10
CA ARG A 4 16.17 -7.41 -13.91
C ARG A 4 17.05 -6.50 -14.78
N CYS A 5 16.44 -5.98 -15.83
CA CYS A 5 17.06 -4.99 -16.71
C CYS A 5 17.49 -3.79 -15.87
N GLU A 6 18.72 -3.37 -16.09
CA GLU A 6 19.26 -2.12 -15.59
C GLU A 6 18.34 -0.96 -16.05
N THR A 7 18.07 -0.04 -15.11
CA THR A 7 17.64 1.36 -15.33
C THR A 7 16.28 1.66 -15.99
N GLY A 8 15.17 1.05 -15.53
CA GLY A 8 13.82 1.46 -15.90
C GLY A 8 12.89 1.69 -14.71
N LEU A 9 12.20 2.84 -14.66
CA LEU A 9 11.15 3.14 -13.68
C LEU A 9 9.88 2.33 -13.99
N TYR A 10 9.91 1.02 -13.77
CA TYR A 10 8.83 0.10 -14.15
C TYR A 10 7.46 0.50 -13.58
N PHE A 11 7.40 1.11 -12.40
CA PHE A 11 6.14 1.62 -11.85
C PHE A 11 5.49 2.69 -12.75
N LYS A 12 6.29 3.54 -13.42
CA LYS A 12 5.78 4.56 -14.34
C LYS A 12 5.07 3.91 -15.53
N TYR A 13 5.71 2.91 -16.12
CA TYR A 13 5.14 2.15 -17.24
C TYR A 13 3.83 1.47 -16.84
N ILE A 14 3.79 0.83 -15.66
CA ILE A 14 2.57 0.22 -15.12
C ILE A 14 1.44 1.24 -14.97
N LEU A 15 1.74 2.44 -14.45
CA LEU A 15 0.75 3.51 -14.31
C LEU A 15 0.25 4.02 -15.66
N GLU A 16 1.14 4.18 -16.64
CA GLU A 16 0.80 4.63 -17.99
C GLU A 16 -0.06 3.61 -18.74
N GLU A 17 0.31 2.32 -18.70
CA GLU A 17 -0.49 1.24 -19.28
C GLU A 17 -1.86 1.12 -18.62
N ALA A 18 -1.91 1.15 -17.28
CA ALA A 18 -3.17 1.07 -16.56
C ALA A 18 -4.06 2.29 -16.86
N ALA A 19 -3.49 3.50 -16.94
CA ALA A 19 -4.24 4.69 -17.35
C ALA A 19 -4.78 4.55 -18.78
N TRP A 20 -3.99 4.02 -19.72
CA TRP A 20 -4.43 3.74 -21.08
C TRP A 20 -5.57 2.72 -21.13
N LEU A 21 -5.45 1.60 -20.40
CA LEU A 21 -6.50 0.58 -20.31
C LEU A 21 -7.81 1.14 -19.77
N LEU A 22 -7.75 1.97 -18.73
CA LEU A 22 -8.92 2.68 -18.20
C LEU A 22 -9.53 3.62 -19.25
N GLY A 23 -8.70 4.32 -20.01
CA GLY A 23 -9.14 5.13 -21.16
C GLY A 23 -9.79 4.33 -22.28
N LYS A 24 -9.54 3.02 -22.37
CA LYS A 24 -10.19 2.08 -23.29
C LYS A 24 -11.44 1.40 -22.70
N GLY A 25 -11.86 1.78 -21.49
CA GLY A 25 -13.07 1.25 -20.85
C GLY A 25 -12.83 0.05 -19.93
N ALA A 26 -11.57 -0.26 -19.59
CA ALA A 26 -11.29 -1.24 -18.54
C ALA A 26 -11.95 -0.84 -17.22
N GLN A 27 -12.49 -1.82 -16.50
CA GLN A 27 -13.26 -1.59 -15.27
C GLN A 27 -12.36 -1.78 -14.04
N PRO A 28 -11.97 -0.70 -13.33
CA PRO A 28 -11.01 -0.78 -12.21
C PRO A 28 -11.56 -1.58 -11.00
N TYR A 29 -12.88 -1.66 -10.87
CA TYR A 29 -13.54 -2.35 -9.77
C TYR A 29 -14.09 -3.73 -10.15
N ARG A 30 -13.77 -4.21 -11.36
CA ARG A 30 -14.08 -5.59 -11.71
C ARG A 30 -13.34 -6.50 -10.74
N LEU A 31 -14.08 -7.40 -10.09
CA LEU A 31 -13.54 -8.31 -9.11
C LEU A 31 -12.86 -9.49 -9.81
N CYS A 32 -11.68 -9.85 -9.30
CA CYS A 32 -11.02 -11.12 -9.55
C CYS A 32 -10.78 -11.74 -8.16
N GLU A 33 -11.41 -12.89 -7.87
CA GLU A 33 -11.32 -13.53 -6.54
C GLU A 33 -11.62 -12.57 -5.38
N ASN A 34 -12.70 -11.78 -5.50
CA ASN A 34 -13.11 -10.74 -4.53
C ASN A 34 -12.11 -9.58 -4.34
N THR A 35 -11.11 -9.46 -5.20
CA THR A 35 -10.14 -8.37 -5.21
C THR A 35 -10.41 -7.45 -6.40
N PRO A 36 -10.60 -6.13 -6.20
CA PRO A 36 -10.71 -5.18 -7.30
C PRO A 36 -9.50 -5.21 -8.24
N ALA A 37 -9.72 -5.16 -9.55
CA ALA A 37 -8.64 -5.08 -10.55
C ALA A 37 -7.61 -3.96 -10.24
N LEU A 38 -8.09 -2.83 -9.72
CA LEU A 38 -7.26 -1.70 -9.31
C LEU A 38 -6.25 -2.06 -8.21
N HIS A 39 -6.55 -3.01 -7.32
CA HIS A 39 -5.62 -3.45 -6.28
C HIS A 39 -4.42 -4.22 -6.87
N PHE A 40 -4.61 -4.98 -7.96
CA PHE A 40 -3.50 -5.63 -8.67
C PHE A 40 -2.54 -4.61 -9.26
N VAL A 41 -3.07 -3.51 -9.82
CA VAL A 41 -2.25 -2.38 -10.28
C VAL A 41 -1.52 -1.77 -9.08
N GLY A 42 -2.20 -1.52 -7.97
CA GLY A 42 -1.59 -0.98 -6.74
C GLY A 42 -0.43 -1.81 -6.23
N PHE A 43 -0.62 -3.13 -6.18
CA PHE A 43 0.44 -4.07 -5.79
C PHE A 43 1.63 -4.00 -6.75
N ALA A 44 1.37 -4.05 -8.06
CA ALA A 44 2.42 -4.03 -9.08
C ALA A 44 3.20 -2.71 -9.08
N VAL A 45 2.52 -1.57 -8.92
CA VAL A 45 3.16 -0.26 -8.78
C VAL A 45 4.04 -0.25 -7.53
N GLY A 46 3.50 -0.65 -6.37
CA GLY A 46 4.26 -0.71 -5.11
C GLY A 46 5.51 -1.58 -5.21
N LEU A 47 5.39 -2.77 -5.81
CA LEU A 47 6.49 -3.72 -6.01
C LEU A 47 7.61 -3.19 -6.91
N ASN A 48 7.28 -2.29 -7.83
CA ASN A 48 8.21 -1.71 -8.80
C ASN A 48 8.57 -0.25 -8.46
N MET A 49 8.17 0.24 -7.30
CA MET A 49 8.62 1.55 -6.85
C MET A 49 10.14 1.51 -6.62
N PRO A 50 10.88 2.50 -7.16
CA PRO A 50 12.30 2.65 -6.90
C PRO A 50 12.56 2.77 -5.40
N SER A 51 13.73 2.33 -4.99
CA SER A 51 14.12 2.36 -3.59
C SER A 51 15.01 3.55 -3.26
N PHE A 52 15.06 3.88 -1.96
CA PHE A 52 15.74 5.06 -1.39
C PHE A 52 17.20 5.36 -1.82
N PRO A 53 18.08 4.41 -2.22
CA PRO A 53 19.42 4.82 -2.68
C PRO A 53 19.41 5.65 -3.98
N GLU A 54 18.31 5.67 -4.73
CA GLU A 54 18.12 6.57 -5.87
C GLU A 54 17.71 7.96 -5.34
N LYS A 55 18.69 8.88 -5.22
CA LYS A 55 18.52 10.21 -4.61
C LYS A 55 17.44 11.12 -5.23
N ASP A 56 16.82 10.71 -6.33
CA ASP A 56 15.90 11.53 -7.11
C ASP A 56 14.57 10.85 -7.42
N TRP A 57 14.24 9.74 -6.74
CA TRP A 57 13.07 8.96 -7.12
C TRP A 57 11.74 9.72 -6.99
N VAL A 58 11.67 10.69 -6.06
CA VAL A 58 10.52 11.59 -5.93
C VAL A 58 10.36 12.50 -7.16
N LEU A 59 11.45 12.89 -7.83
CA LEU A 59 11.37 13.61 -9.09
C LEU A 59 10.64 12.78 -10.15
N HIS A 60 10.77 11.45 -10.13
CA HIS A 60 10.03 10.59 -11.03
C HIS A 60 8.52 10.63 -10.78
N LEU A 61 8.07 10.77 -9.53
CA LEU A 61 6.66 11.04 -9.21
C LEU A 61 6.20 12.41 -9.74
N LEU A 62 7.05 13.43 -9.64
CA LEU A 62 6.75 14.77 -10.14
C LEU A 62 6.70 14.83 -11.67
N MET A 63 7.48 14.01 -12.37
CA MET A 63 7.51 13.93 -13.84
C MET A 63 6.44 13.03 -14.45
N LEU A 64 5.63 12.33 -13.64
CA LEU A 64 4.54 11.51 -14.17
C LEU A 64 3.53 12.36 -14.97
N PRO A 65 3.00 11.84 -16.09
CA PRO A 65 1.86 12.44 -16.77
C PRO A 65 0.68 12.63 -15.81
N ILE A 66 -0.15 13.65 -16.05
CA ILE A 66 -1.26 14.01 -15.14
C ILE A 66 -2.22 12.83 -14.91
N ASP A 67 -2.49 12.02 -15.92
CA ASP A 67 -3.39 10.87 -15.81
C ASP A 67 -2.77 9.73 -14.98
N SER A 68 -1.47 9.48 -15.13
CA SER A 68 -0.72 8.54 -14.28
C SER A 68 -0.70 9.01 -12.83
N LYS A 69 -0.52 10.31 -12.58
CA LYS A 69 -0.61 10.88 -11.23
C LYS A 69 -2.02 10.73 -10.65
N ARG A 70 -3.07 11.01 -11.44
CA ARG A 70 -4.48 10.84 -11.02
C ARG A 70 -4.79 9.39 -10.70
N LEU A 71 -4.27 8.44 -11.49
CA LEU A 71 -4.40 7.02 -11.22
C LEU A 71 -3.67 6.63 -9.92
N LEU A 72 -2.44 7.10 -9.70
CA LEU A 72 -1.71 6.85 -8.46
C LEU A 72 -2.45 7.44 -7.26
N ARG A 73 -2.99 8.66 -7.37
CA ARG A 73 -3.86 9.24 -6.33
C ARG A 73 -5.08 8.35 -6.06
N ARG A 74 -5.75 7.88 -7.12
CA ARG A 74 -6.90 6.97 -6.99
C ARG A 74 -6.47 5.69 -6.27
N LEU A 75 -5.38 5.06 -6.67
CA LEU A 75 -4.84 3.86 -6.01
C LEU A 75 -4.62 4.03 -4.51
N LEU A 76 -4.10 5.19 -4.11
CA LEU A 76 -3.73 5.46 -2.71
C LEU A 76 -4.90 5.98 -1.85
N LEU A 77 -5.92 6.60 -2.44
CA LEU A 77 -7.03 7.23 -1.72
C LEU A 77 -8.40 6.55 -1.92
N ASP A 78 -8.49 5.56 -2.80
CA ASP A 78 -9.75 4.85 -3.06
C ASP A 78 -10.16 4.02 -1.84
N ASN A 79 -11.42 4.19 -1.42
CA ASN A 79 -11.97 3.54 -0.23
C ASN A 79 -12.48 2.10 -0.50
N THR A 80 -12.35 1.59 -1.73
CA THR A 80 -12.73 0.20 -2.04
C THR A 80 -11.79 -0.76 -1.33
N SER A 81 -12.37 -1.60 -0.47
CA SER A 81 -11.69 -2.72 0.17
C SER A 81 -11.91 -4.02 -0.59
N ASP A 82 -10.97 -4.95 -0.45
CA ASP A 82 -11.16 -6.35 -0.84
C ASP A 82 -11.90 -7.13 0.27
N ALA A 83 -12.11 -8.43 0.06
CA ALA A 83 -12.70 -9.31 1.08
C ALA A 83 -11.67 -9.82 2.12
N CYS A 84 -10.47 -9.24 2.23
CA CYS A 84 -9.44 -9.72 3.14
C CYS A 84 -9.87 -9.56 4.61
N CYS A 85 -9.63 -10.59 5.42
CA CYS A 85 -9.94 -10.57 6.84
C CYS A 85 -8.77 -10.15 7.76
N CYS A 86 -7.63 -9.73 7.20
CA CYS A 86 -6.42 -9.46 7.98
C CYS A 86 -6.57 -8.26 8.92
N ALA A 87 -5.82 -8.27 10.02
CA ALA A 87 -5.86 -7.20 11.03
C ALA A 87 -5.27 -5.85 10.58
N ARG A 88 -4.55 -5.84 9.44
CA ARG A 88 -3.85 -4.66 8.90
C ARG A 88 -4.78 -3.61 8.31
N SER A 89 -6.05 -3.93 8.06
CA SER A 89 -7.07 -2.99 7.61
C SER A 89 -8.44 -3.38 8.13
N THR A 90 -9.21 -2.39 8.57
CA THR A 90 -10.55 -2.60 9.11
C THR A 90 -11.54 -2.77 7.95
N GLY A 91 -12.07 -3.99 7.79
CA GLY A 91 -13.08 -4.29 6.75
C GLY A 91 -12.51 -4.57 5.36
N GLY A 92 -11.30 -5.13 5.28
CA GLY A 92 -10.63 -5.48 4.01
C GLY A 92 -9.48 -4.55 3.66
N CYS A 93 -8.47 -5.06 2.96
CA CYS A 93 -7.35 -4.26 2.49
C CYS A 93 -7.81 -3.28 1.42
N ARG A 94 -7.37 -2.03 1.56
CA ARG A 94 -7.59 -0.97 0.58
C ARG A 94 -6.42 -0.86 -0.39
N GLY A 95 -6.61 -0.07 -1.44
CA GLY A 95 -5.58 0.17 -2.46
C GLY A 95 -4.23 0.61 -1.86
N ILE A 96 -4.24 1.51 -0.85
CA ILE A 96 -3.02 1.90 -0.12
C ILE A 96 -2.35 0.72 0.59
N THR A 97 -3.11 -0.11 1.32
CA THR A 97 -2.56 -1.26 2.04
C THR A 97 -1.91 -2.26 1.09
N ILE A 98 -2.54 -2.48 -0.07
CA ILE A 98 -2.01 -3.36 -1.13
C ILE A 98 -0.77 -2.77 -1.81
N PHE A 99 -0.77 -1.46 -2.07
CA PHE A 99 0.40 -0.74 -2.57
C PHE A 99 1.60 -0.85 -1.60
N LEU A 100 1.37 -0.55 -0.32
CA LEU A 100 2.37 -0.64 0.75
C LEU A 100 2.91 -2.07 0.88
N ARG A 101 2.05 -3.08 0.74
CA ARG A 101 2.47 -4.48 0.70
C ARG A 101 3.44 -4.75 -0.44
N GLY A 102 3.14 -4.30 -1.65
CA GLY A 102 4.04 -4.40 -2.79
C GLY A 102 5.38 -3.72 -2.52
N ASN A 103 5.34 -2.50 -1.98
CA ASN A 103 6.54 -1.71 -1.66
C ASN A 103 7.40 -2.35 -0.56
N TYR A 104 6.77 -2.86 0.49
CA TYR A 104 7.43 -3.59 1.57
C TYR A 104 8.16 -4.83 1.04
N LEU A 105 7.51 -5.60 0.15
CA LEU A 105 8.15 -6.74 -0.51
C LEU A 105 9.33 -6.29 -1.37
N ALA A 106 9.20 -5.21 -2.16
CA ALA A 106 10.32 -4.68 -2.94
C ALA A 106 11.53 -4.31 -2.07
N CYS A 107 11.28 -3.74 -0.89
CA CYS A 107 12.31 -3.30 0.05
C CYS A 107 12.98 -4.45 0.83
N ASN A 108 12.25 -5.53 1.12
CA ASN A 108 12.75 -6.66 1.90
C ASN A 108 13.61 -7.67 1.11
N TRP A 109 13.67 -7.56 -0.23
CA TRP A 109 14.48 -8.46 -1.05
C TRP A 109 15.98 -8.08 -1.07
N GLY A 110 16.37 -7.00 -0.38
CA GLY A 110 17.75 -6.56 -0.23
C GLY A 110 18.25 -6.64 1.21
N ILE A 111 19.52 -7.04 1.37
CA ILE A 111 20.24 -7.17 2.64
C ILE A 111 20.05 -5.90 3.51
N ARG A 112 19.50 -6.08 4.71
CA ARG A 112 19.47 -5.13 5.84
C ARG A 112 18.91 -3.73 5.55
N ARG A 113 17.70 -3.62 5.01
CA ARG A 113 16.97 -2.35 5.12
C ARG A 113 16.21 -2.28 6.44
N THR A 114 16.53 -1.26 7.24
CA THR A 114 15.82 -0.97 8.48
C THR A 114 14.41 -0.49 8.20
N TYR A 115 13.51 -0.77 9.12
CA TYR A 115 12.12 -0.30 9.11
C TYR A 115 11.98 1.22 8.93
N SER A 116 12.99 1.99 9.40
CA SER A 116 13.06 3.44 9.19
C SER A 116 13.09 3.83 7.71
N HIS A 117 13.82 3.11 6.85
CA HIS A 117 13.86 3.44 5.42
C HIS A 117 12.51 3.27 4.73
N TYR A 118 11.76 2.24 5.14
CA TYR A 118 10.41 2.00 4.64
C TYR A 118 9.44 3.10 5.10
N ALA A 119 9.56 3.52 6.37
CA ALA A 119 8.78 4.63 6.90
C ALA A 119 9.09 5.95 6.17
N ASP A 120 10.37 6.25 5.91
CA ASP A 120 10.79 7.46 5.18
C ASP A 120 10.25 7.47 3.74
N GLN A 121 10.33 6.35 3.03
CA GLN A 121 9.77 6.23 1.68
C GLN A 121 8.26 6.46 1.70
N THR A 122 7.56 5.86 2.66
CA THR A 122 6.12 6.04 2.82
C THR A 122 5.78 7.51 3.10
N ALA A 123 6.53 8.18 3.98
CA ALA A 123 6.35 9.60 4.29
C ALA A 123 6.55 10.50 3.05
N GLN A 124 7.51 10.20 2.19
CA GLN A 124 7.73 10.93 0.95
C GLN A 124 6.58 10.77 -0.05
N ILE A 125 5.99 9.58 -0.17
CA ILE A 125 4.81 9.33 -1.02
C ILE A 125 3.61 10.14 -0.52
N ILE A 126 3.37 10.14 0.80
CA ILE A 126 2.31 10.93 1.41
C ILE A 126 2.55 12.43 1.15
N THR A 127 3.78 12.90 1.39
CA THR A 127 4.15 14.30 1.18
C THR A 127 3.92 14.72 -0.27
N TRP A 128 4.35 13.89 -1.23
CA TRP A 128 4.08 14.11 -2.64
C TRP A 128 2.57 14.19 -2.93
N LEU A 129 1.78 13.31 -2.34
CA LEU A 129 0.33 13.26 -2.54
C LEU A 129 -0.37 14.51 -1.98
N ILE A 130 0.04 14.98 -0.80
CA ILE A 130 -0.41 16.25 -0.20
C ILE A 130 -0.08 17.42 -1.12
N VAL A 131 1.20 17.55 -1.51
CA VAL A 131 1.67 18.70 -2.29
C VAL A 131 1.05 18.73 -3.69
N THR A 132 0.85 17.57 -4.32
CA THR A 132 0.41 17.49 -5.73
C THR A 132 -1.10 17.61 -5.90
N PHE A 133 -1.90 17.08 -4.97
CA PHE A 133 -3.31 16.82 -5.24
C PHE A 133 -4.30 17.39 -4.24
N ASP A 134 -3.97 17.41 -2.97
CA ASP A 134 -4.98 17.66 -1.96
C ASP A 134 -4.40 18.38 -0.76
N ARG A 135 -4.87 19.60 -0.53
CA ARG A 135 -4.61 20.34 0.70
C ARG A 135 -5.66 20.06 1.78
N ASN A 136 -6.68 19.24 1.50
CA ASN A 136 -7.76 18.95 2.45
C ASN A 136 -7.31 17.92 3.51
N PRO A 137 -7.15 18.32 4.78
CA PRO A 137 -6.60 17.45 5.83
C PRO A 137 -7.44 16.18 6.08
N LYS A 138 -8.75 16.21 5.77
CA LYS A 138 -9.67 15.12 6.12
C LYS A 138 -9.36 13.81 5.40
N HIS A 139 -8.88 13.87 4.15
CA HIS A 139 -8.51 12.67 3.39
C HIS A 139 -7.23 12.01 3.94
N PHE A 140 -6.39 12.77 4.64
CA PHE A 140 -5.12 12.29 5.17
C PHE A 140 -5.24 11.57 6.49
N ASN A 141 -6.28 11.83 7.29
CA ASN A 141 -6.48 11.14 8.55
C ASN A 141 -6.70 9.63 8.36
N GLN A 142 -7.55 9.25 7.40
CA GLN A 142 -7.78 7.83 7.11
C GLN A 142 -6.55 7.18 6.49
N LEU A 143 -5.86 7.89 5.60
CA LEU A 143 -4.60 7.45 5.02
C LEU A 143 -3.54 7.18 6.10
N ALA A 144 -3.40 8.10 7.07
CA ALA A 144 -2.50 7.95 8.20
C ALA A 144 -2.86 6.73 9.05
N VAL A 145 -4.15 6.50 9.32
CA VAL A 145 -4.63 5.30 10.03
C VAL A 145 -4.22 4.02 9.28
N ASP A 146 -4.49 3.94 7.98
CA ASP A 146 -4.19 2.75 7.18
C ASP A 146 -2.68 2.49 7.11
N ILE A 147 -1.86 3.54 7.02
CA ILE A 147 -0.39 3.47 7.01
C ILE A 147 0.15 3.03 8.37
N LEU A 148 -0.30 3.67 9.46
CA LEU A 148 0.15 3.35 10.82
C LEU A 148 -0.23 1.91 11.19
N ARG A 149 -1.45 1.47 10.86
CA ARG A 149 -1.86 0.07 11.04
C ARG A 149 -0.95 -0.84 10.23
N PHE A 150 -0.80 -0.61 8.93
CA PHE A 150 0.07 -1.43 8.10
C PHE A 150 1.49 -1.55 8.68
N LEU A 151 2.08 -0.42 9.07
CA LEU A 151 3.38 -0.34 9.71
C LEU A 151 3.42 -1.17 11.00
N THR A 152 2.62 -0.82 12.01
CA THR A 152 2.60 -1.49 13.32
C THR A 152 2.51 -3.00 13.20
N PHE A 153 1.56 -3.49 12.39
CA PHE A 153 1.36 -4.93 12.20
C PHE A 153 2.52 -5.62 11.45
N ASN A 154 3.26 -4.92 10.57
CA ASN A 154 4.51 -5.46 10.02
C ASN A 154 5.61 -5.52 11.08
N CYS A 155 5.73 -4.51 11.93
CA CYS A 155 6.77 -4.42 12.96
C CYS A 155 6.69 -5.60 13.96
N ILE A 156 5.47 -5.94 14.36
CA ILE A 156 5.20 -7.04 15.31
C ILE A 156 5.08 -8.43 14.65
N GLY A 157 5.38 -8.54 13.35
CA GLY A 157 5.41 -9.82 12.64
C GLY A 157 4.05 -10.43 12.29
N ILE A 158 2.93 -9.73 12.50
CA ILE A 158 1.59 -10.23 12.13
C ILE A 158 1.42 -10.10 10.62
N THR A 159 1.45 -11.22 9.88
CA THR A 159 1.42 -11.23 8.42
C THR A 159 0.00 -11.26 7.83
N HIS A 160 -0.15 -10.89 6.56
CA HIS A 160 -1.45 -10.88 5.88
C HIS A 160 -2.01 -12.31 5.69
N THR A 161 -3.30 -12.49 5.99
CA THR A 161 -4.14 -13.60 5.50
C THR A 161 -4.77 -13.34 4.13
N CYS A 162 -4.46 -12.20 3.51
CA CYS A 162 -5.11 -11.81 2.26
C CYS A 162 -4.81 -12.82 1.16
N ASN A 163 -5.87 -13.50 0.73
CA ASN A 163 -5.88 -14.49 -0.34
C ASN A 163 -5.73 -13.75 -1.67
N HIS A 164 -4.51 -13.34 -1.98
CA HIS A 164 -4.15 -12.80 -3.28
C HIS A 164 -3.61 -13.98 -4.12
N PRO A 165 -3.84 -14.05 -5.44
CA PRO A 165 -3.38 -15.16 -6.29
C PRO A 165 -1.90 -15.51 -6.13
N TRP A 166 -1.08 -14.54 -5.72
CA TRP A 166 0.38 -14.65 -5.55
C TRP A 166 0.81 -15.25 -4.21
N ARG A 167 -0.10 -15.47 -3.26
CA ARG A 167 0.15 -16.09 -1.95
C ARG A 167 -1.05 -16.94 -1.57
N GLN A 168 -1.07 -18.18 -2.06
CA GLN A 168 -2.01 -19.19 -1.58
C GLN A 168 -1.56 -19.63 -0.19
N MET A 169 -2.30 -19.25 0.85
CA MET A 169 -2.16 -19.82 2.19
C MET A 169 -3.15 -20.97 2.33
N ALA A 170 -2.78 -22.00 3.11
CA ALA A 170 -3.73 -23.06 3.39
C ALA A 170 -4.95 -22.49 4.14
N PRO A 171 -6.17 -22.97 3.87
CA PRO A 171 -7.37 -22.54 4.60
C PRO A 171 -7.22 -22.66 6.12
N ASP A 172 -6.48 -23.68 6.58
CA ASP A 172 -6.22 -23.94 7.99
C ASP A 172 -5.32 -22.85 8.62
N ASP A 173 -4.28 -22.39 7.91
CA ASP A 173 -3.43 -21.27 8.35
C ASP A 173 -4.24 -19.96 8.45
N ILE A 174 -5.16 -19.76 7.49
CA ILE A 174 -6.06 -18.60 7.51
C ILE A 174 -7.00 -18.69 8.71
N ALA A 175 -7.54 -19.88 8.99
CA ALA A 175 -8.43 -20.12 10.11
C ALA A 175 -7.72 -19.90 11.46
N GLU A 176 -6.47 -20.34 11.60
CA GLU A 176 -5.64 -20.13 12.79
C GLU A 176 -5.37 -18.65 13.04
N ILE A 177 -4.91 -17.90 12.02
CA ILE A 177 -4.70 -16.45 12.14
C ILE A 177 -6.03 -15.70 12.38
N CYS A 178 -7.13 -16.18 11.81
CA CYS A 178 -8.45 -15.63 12.07
C CYS A 178 -8.93 -15.94 13.49
N HIS A 179 -8.52 -17.08 14.06
CA HIS A 179 -8.84 -17.47 15.43
C HIS A 179 -8.09 -16.55 16.40
N GLU A 180 -6.81 -16.25 16.15
CA GLU A 180 -6.00 -15.28 16.91
C GLU A 180 -6.56 -13.84 16.89
N ARG A 181 -7.68 -13.58 16.19
CA ARG A 181 -8.39 -12.29 16.24
C ARG A 181 -8.74 -11.83 17.67
N TYR A 182 -8.92 -12.73 18.64
CA TYR A 182 -9.16 -12.31 20.02
C TYR A 182 -7.96 -11.62 20.66
N LEU A 183 -6.73 -11.95 20.25
CA LEU A 183 -5.51 -11.21 20.63
C LEU A 183 -5.44 -9.83 19.97
N LEU A 184 -6.31 -9.54 19.00
CA LEU A 184 -6.41 -8.22 18.39
C LEU A 184 -7.06 -7.19 19.30
N GLN A 185 -7.75 -7.55 20.38
CA GLN A 185 -8.31 -6.54 21.30
C GLN A 185 -7.20 -5.67 21.91
N ASP A 186 -6.10 -6.29 22.35
CA ASP A 186 -4.93 -5.57 22.86
C ASP A 186 -4.27 -4.74 21.75
N LEU A 187 -4.32 -5.22 20.50
CA LEU A 187 -3.78 -4.50 19.34
C LEU A 187 -4.68 -3.34 18.90
N GLU A 188 -6.00 -3.46 19.02
CA GLU A 188 -6.92 -2.35 18.82
C GLU A 188 -6.71 -1.29 19.90
N SER A 189 -6.48 -1.71 21.16
CA SER A 189 -6.09 -0.78 22.24
C SER A 189 -4.79 -0.06 21.91
N LEU A 190 -3.75 -0.79 21.47
CA LEU A 190 -2.49 -0.20 21.02
C LEU A 190 -2.70 0.77 19.85
N MET A 191 -3.55 0.43 18.89
CA MET A 191 -3.88 1.32 17.79
C MET A 191 -4.63 2.57 18.25
N VAL A 192 -5.52 2.47 19.23
CA VAL A 192 -6.17 3.62 19.87
C VAL A 192 -5.11 4.55 20.49
N ASP A 193 -4.14 4.00 21.21
CA ASP A 193 -3.06 4.77 21.84
C ASP A 193 -2.17 5.45 20.81
N ILE A 194 -1.73 4.73 19.77
CA ILE A 194 -0.92 5.27 18.66
C ILE A 194 -1.67 6.38 17.93
N LEU A 195 -2.96 6.19 17.63
CA LEU A 195 -3.77 7.18 16.93
C LEU A 195 -4.06 8.40 17.81
N SER A 196 -4.22 8.20 19.12
CA SER A 196 -4.35 9.28 20.10
C SER A 196 -3.09 10.14 20.13
N ALA A 197 -1.92 9.51 20.24
CA ALA A 197 -0.62 10.20 20.21
C ALA A 197 -0.41 10.97 18.89
N TYR A 198 -0.76 10.37 17.75
CA TYR A 198 -0.69 11.04 16.45
C TYR A 198 -1.60 12.29 16.38
N ARG A 199 -2.83 12.21 16.91
CA ARG A 199 -3.75 13.35 16.95
C ARG A 199 -3.25 14.45 17.88
N GLN A 200 -2.66 14.11 19.02
CA GLN A 200 -2.05 15.10 19.94
C GLN A 200 -0.86 15.82 19.30
N PHE A 201 -0.06 15.13 18.48
CA PHE A 201 1.05 15.75 17.76
C PHE A 201 0.59 16.74 16.68
N LEU A 202 -0.61 16.55 16.12
CA LEU A 202 -1.18 17.43 15.09
C LEU A 202 -1.96 18.63 15.63
N GLY A 203 -2.34 18.62 16.92
CA GLY A 203 -3.07 19.70 17.59
C GLY A 203 -2.13 20.73 18.19
#